data_AF-K1SG67-F1
#
_entry.id   AF-K1SG67-F1
#
_cell.length_a   1.000
_cell.length_b   1.000
_cell.length_c   1.000
_cell.angle_alpha   90.00
_cell.angle_beta   90.00
_cell.angle_gamma   90.00
#
_symmetry.space_group_name_H-M   'P 1'
#
loop_
_entity.id
_entity.type
_entity.pdbx_description
1 polymer ?
#
loop_
_entity_poly.entity_id
_entity_poly.type
_entity_poly.pdbx_seq_one_letter_code
_entity_poly.pdbx_strand_id
1 'polypeptide(L)' 'MNYLEIEKVIGREILDSRGNPTVEAEVTLVDGTIGRGMAPSGASTGEFEALELRDGDKSRYLGKGVQKAVENNQYCNQ' A
#
# COMPACT_ATOMS: atom_id res chain seq x y z
N MET A 1 -11.23 27.82 -2.91
CA MET A 1 -11.62 26.91 -1.82
C MET A 1 -11.40 25.49 -2.31
N ASN A 2 -10.20 24.96 -2.09
CA ASN A 2 -9.77 23.68 -2.69
C ASN A 2 -9.68 22.60 -1.60
N TYR A 3 -10.78 22.38 -0.89
CA TYR A 3 -10.84 21.49 0.29
C TYR A 3 -10.53 20.02 -0.02
N LEU A 4 -10.58 19.62 -1.30
CA LEU A 4 -10.32 18.26 -1.77
C LEU A 4 -8.88 18.04 -2.27
N GLU A 5 -8.02 19.05 -2.16
CA GLU A 5 -6.62 18.93 -2.55
C GLU A 5 -5.88 17.97 -1.61
N ILE A 6 -5.12 17.04 -2.19
CA ILE A 6 -4.33 16.06 -1.44
C ILE A 6 -3.07 16.76 -0.93
N GLU A 7 -2.91 16.83 0.39
CA GLU A 7 -1.75 17.40 1.05
C GLU A 7 -0.65 16.37 1.28
N LYS A 8 -1.03 15.13 1.63
CA LYS A 8 -0.10 14.05 2.02
C LYS A 8 -0.59 12.67 1.62
N VAL A 9 0.31 11.83 1.13
CA VAL A 9 0.09 10.38 0.99
C VAL A 9 1.20 9.62 1.72
N ILE A 10 0.83 8.66 2.56
CA ILE A 10 1.76 7.81 3.31
C ILE A 10 1.41 6.34 3.07
N GLY A 11 2.39 5.56 2.62
CA GLY A 11 2.30 4.09 2.57
C GLY A 11 2.88 3.44 3.82
N ARG A 12 2.34 2.27 4.21
CA ARG A 12 2.90 1.40 5.25
C ARG A 12 2.67 -0.08 4.95
N GLU A 13 3.57 -0.93 5.44
CA GLU A 13 3.43 -2.39 5.39
C GLU A 13 2.64 -2.84 6.63
N ILE A 14 1.51 -3.52 6.41
CA ILE A 14 0.66 -4.13 7.45
C ILE A 14 0.47 -5.62 7.16
N LEU A 15 -0.19 -6.36 8.06
CA LEU A 15 -0.47 -7.79 7.87
C LEU A 15 -1.92 -8.02 7.46
N ASP A 16 -2.14 -8.92 6.48
CA ASP A 16 -3.47 -9.43 6.11
C ASP A 16 -3.99 -10.45 7.13
N SER A 17 -5.23 -10.92 6.94
CA SER A 17 -5.88 -11.90 7.82
C SER A 17 -5.18 -13.27 7.87
N ARG A 18 -4.25 -13.54 6.95
CA ARG A 18 -3.43 -14.77 6.89
C ARG A 18 -2.00 -14.53 7.38
N GLY A 19 -1.70 -13.34 7.90
CA GLY A 19 -0.38 -12.95 8.38
C GLY A 19 0.66 -12.67 7.29
N ASN A 20 0.24 -12.45 6.03
CA ASN A 20 1.15 -12.02 4.97
C ASN A 20 1.22 -10.49 4.92
N PRO A 21 2.38 -9.90 4.58
CA PRO A 21 2.48 -8.46 4.37
C PRO A 21 1.54 -7.98 3.25
N THR A 22 0.95 -6.81 3.44
CA THR A 22 0.19 -6.04 2.44
C THR A 22 0.37 -4.54 2.67
N VAL A 23 -0.09 -3.71 1.74
CA VAL A 23 0.08 -2.27 1.77
C VAL A 23 -1.18 -1.58 2.29
N GLU A 24 -1.00 -0.62 3.19
CA GLU A 24 -2.00 0.39 3.54
C GLU A 24 -1.54 1.77 3.08
N ALA A 25 -2.47 2.56 2.54
CA ALA A 25 -2.26 3.95 2.18
C ALA A 25 -3.14 4.86 3.05
N GLU A 26 -2.54 5.94 3.54
CA GLU A 26 -3.22 7.03 4.25
C GLU A 26 -3.08 8.31 3.43
N VAL A 27 -4.20 9.00 3.22
CA VAL A 27 -4.29 10.26 2.46
C VAL A 27 -4.80 11.35 3.40
N THR A 28 -4.06 12.45 3.48
CA THR A 28 -4.46 13.67 4.19
C THR A 28 -4.81 14.74 3.16
N LEU A 29 -5.97 15.36 3.31
CA LEU A 29 -6.39 16.52 2.51
C LEU A 29 -6.00 17.82 3.21
N VAL A 30 -5.93 18.92 2.46
CA VAL A 30 -5.59 20.26 2.98
C VAL A 30 -6.55 20.79 4.04
N ASP A 31 -7.77 20.23 4.13
CA ASP A 31 -8.76 20.58 5.14
C ASP A 31 -8.59 19.79 6.46
N GLY A 32 -7.61 18.89 6.51
CA GLY A 32 -7.32 18.02 7.64
C GLY A 32 -8.06 16.68 7.63
N THR A 33 -8.90 16.40 6.63
CA THR A 33 -9.56 15.10 6.47
C THR A 33 -8.52 14.01 6.20
N ILE A 34 -8.66 12.87 6.87
CA ILE A 34 -7.76 11.71 6.73
C ILE A 34 -8.56 10.48 6.29
N GLY A 35 -8.18 9.89 5.16
CA GLY A 35 -8.69 8.61 4.68
C GLY A 35 -7.62 7.53 4.73
N ARG A 36 -8.01 6.30 5.07
CA ARG A 36 -7.13 5.12 5.02
C ARG A 36 -7.77 3.98 4.25
N GLY A 37 -6.96 3.27 3.49
CA GLY A 37 -7.37 2.05 2.79
C GLY A 37 -6.24 1.04 2.69
N MET A 38 -6.58 -0.25 2.74
CA MET A 38 -5.63 -1.34 2.58
C MET A 38 -5.94 -2.17 1.34
N ALA A 39 -4.90 -2.66 0.68
CA ALA A 39 -5.05 -3.61 -0.42
C ALA A 39 -5.28 -5.04 0.13
N PRO A 40 -6.34 -5.75 -0.29
CA PRO A 40 -6.47 -7.17 0.00
C PRO A 40 -5.48 -7.98 -0.85
N SER A 41 -5.14 -9.18 -0.40
CA SER A 41 -4.28 -10.11 -1.14
C SER A 41 -5.01 -11.42 -1.39
N GLY A 42 -5.19 -11.79 -2.66
CA GLY A 42 -5.80 -13.07 -3.06
C GLY A 42 -4.82 -14.24 -2.91
N ALA A 43 -5.31 -15.45 -2.58
CA ALA A 43 -4.51 -16.68 -2.75
C ALA A 43 -4.58 -17.23 -4.17
N SER A 44 -5.72 -17.03 -4.83
CA SER A 44 -6.01 -17.51 -6.18
C SER A 44 -6.01 -16.33 -7.12
N THR A 45 -4.82 -15.93 -7.58
CA THR A 45 -4.67 -14.85 -8.55
C THR A 45 -4.86 -15.42 -9.96
N GLY A 46 -5.86 -14.94 -10.69
CA GLY A 46 -5.99 -15.22 -12.12
C GLY A 46 -4.80 -14.66 -12.91
N GLU A 47 -4.46 -15.29 -14.04
CA GLU A 47 -3.33 -14.88 -14.89
C GLU A 47 -3.46 -13.43 -15.44
N PHE A 48 -4.68 -12.89 -15.44
CA PHE A 48 -5.00 -11.53 -15.91
C PHE A 48 -5.27 -10.53 -14.78
N GLU A 49 -5.02 -10.89 -13.52
CA GLU A 49 -5.11 -9.93 -12.43
C GLU A 49 -3.97 -8.91 -12.47
N ALA A 50 -4.22 -7.72 -11.93
CA ALA A 50 -3.18 -6.72 -11.75
C ALA A 50 -2.06 -7.29 -10.85
N LEU A 51 -0.82 -7.04 -11.25
CA LEU A 51 0.34 -7.68 -10.64
C LEU A 51 0.60 -7.12 -9.24
N GLU A 52 0.58 -7.99 -8.24
CA GLU A 52 0.88 -7.63 -6.86
C GLU A 52 2.41 -7.53 -6.67
N LEU A 53 2.92 -6.34 -6.38
CA LEU A 53 4.36 -6.10 -6.21
C LEU A 53 4.83 -6.65 -4.86
N ARG A 54 5.71 -7.66 -4.92
CA ARG A 54 6.37 -8.29 -3.76
C ARG A 54 7.88 -8.01 -3.77
N ASP A 55 8.50 -7.98 -2.60
CA ASP A 55 9.92 -7.67 -2.42
C ASP A 55 10.83 -8.80 -2.94
N GLY A 56 10.40 -10.06 -2.81
CA GLY A 56 11.16 -11.25 -3.20
C GLY A 56 12.29 -11.65 -2.25
N ASP A 57 12.51 -10.89 -1.16
CA ASP A 57 13.52 -11.18 -0.16
C ASP A 57 13.09 -12.34 0.75
N LYS A 58 13.67 -13.53 0.53
CA LYS A 58 13.35 -14.75 1.30
C LYS A 58 13.65 -14.63 2.79
N SER A 59 14.50 -13.69 3.22
CA SER A 59 14.81 -13.46 4.63
C SER A 59 13.66 -12.77 5.38
N ARG A 60 12.74 -12.10 4.67
CA ARG A 60 11.59 -11.40 5.23
C ARG A 60 10.28 -11.98 4.69
N TYR A 61 9.45 -12.51 5.58
CA TYR A 61 8.13 -13.05 5.24
C TYR A 61 8.16 -14.03 4.05
N LEU A 62 9.22 -14.83 3.94
CA LEU A 62 9.41 -15.81 2.84
C LEU A 62 9.37 -15.18 1.43
N GLY A 63 9.78 -13.91 1.28
CA GLY A 63 9.76 -13.19 0.00
C GLY A 63 8.47 -12.39 -0.25
N LYS A 64 7.52 -12.44 0.68
CA LYS A 64 6.21 -11.77 0.54
C LYS A 64 6.17 -10.34 1.09
N GLY A 65 7.30 -9.77 1.51
CA GLY A 65 7.38 -8.35 1.89
C GLY A 65 6.86 -7.43 0.76
N VAL A 66 6.43 -6.23 1.13
CA VAL A 66 5.87 -5.22 0.20
C VAL A 66 6.50 -3.83 0.37
N GLN A 67 7.72 -3.73 0.91
CA GLN A 67 8.40 -2.46 1.12
C GLN A 67 8.58 -1.65 -0.17
N LYS A 68 8.89 -2.30 -1.29
CA LYS A 68 8.98 -1.62 -2.60
C LYS A 68 7.65 -0.97 -3.00
N ALA A 69 6.54 -1.65 -2.71
CA ALA A 69 5.21 -1.12 -2.99
C ALA A 69 4.85 0.05 -2.06
N VAL A 70 5.31 -0.01 -0.80
CA VAL A 70 5.17 1.08 0.17
C VAL A 70 5.96 2.32 -0.26
N GLU A 71 7.20 2.15 -0.71
CA GLU A 71 8.06 3.23 -1.20
C GLU A 71 7.42 3.95 -2.39
N ASN A 72 6.83 3.21 -3.35
CA ASN A 72 6.14 3.81 -4.49
C ASN A 72 5.00 4.77 -4.08
N ASN A 73 4.28 4.47 -3.00
CA ASN A 73 3.19 5.33 -2.52
C ASN A 73 3.67 6.66 -1.92
N GLN A 74 4.93 6.76 -1.50
CA GLN A 74 5.46 7.96 -0.85
C GLN A 74 5.81 9.08 -1.84
N TYR A 75 5.88 8.80 -3.14
CA TYR A 75 6.33 9.76 -4.16
C TYR A 75 5.24 10.68 -4.72
N CYS A 76 3.98 10.56 -4.29
CA CYS A 76 2.88 11.29 -4.95
C CYS A 76 2.88 12.82 -4.70
N ASN A 77 3.77 13.34 -3.85
CA ASN A 77 3.83 14.76 -3.48
C ASN A 77 5.19 15.43 -3.72
N GLN A 78 5.95 14.99 -4.74
CA GLN A 78 7.04 15.80 -5.31
C GLN A 78 6.60 16.53 -6.57
#